data_AF-A0A177BVB3-F1
#
_entry.id   AF-A0A177BVB3-F1
#
_cell.length_a   1.000
_cell.length_b   1.000
_cell.length_c   1.000
_cell.angle_alpha   90.00
_cell.angle_beta   90.00
_cell.angle_gamma   90.00
#
_symmetry.space_group_name_H-M   'P 1'
#
loop_
_entity.id
_entity.type
_entity.pdbx_description
1 polymer ?
#
loop_
_entity_poly.entity_id
_entity_poly.type
_entity_poly.pdbx_seq_one_letter_code
_entity_poly.pdbx_strand_id
1 'polypeptide(L)'
;MSASGDPTSLDLGQFKQLASMSLGANSYDLTVFQPFRGARFNHSVSTNGHYWAGPFIHFAVHTATYVFTYRFFANHSPEHPEGYLDIDSLMAFEDVTRNANGEFVWKTGREHIPNDWYRRAIGDDFGIAASALGTVDALQHLPYMAVLGGNTGEPNTFTGVNVADLTGGVLNPETLLQGNNTMFLAFQAVSAVAPDILRGLVGNVLLEVQKLTVVLTSCN
;
A
#
# COMPACT_ATOMS: atom_id res chain seq x y z
N MET A 1 0.34 -0.53 13.73
CA MET A 1 0.37 0.54 14.74
C MET A 1 1.73 0.51 15.39
N SER A 2 2.36 1.67 15.55
CA SER A 2 3.65 1.81 16.26
C SER A 2 3.48 1.33 17.71
N ALA A 3 4.57 0.86 18.33
CA ALA A 3 4.57 0.45 19.74
C ALA A 3 4.18 1.59 20.70
N SER A 4 4.22 2.86 20.25
CA SER A 4 3.81 4.03 21.02
C SER A 4 2.30 4.30 21.01
N GLY A 5 1.51 3.57 20.20
CA GLY A 5 0.07 3.80 20.05
C GLY A 5 -0.28 5.06 19.26
N ASP A 6 0.71 5.75 18.68
CA ASP A 6 0.54 6.93 17.82
C ASP A 6 0.43 6.48 16.35
N PRO A 7 -0.75 6.61 15.71
CA PRO A 7 -0.94 6.21 14.33
C PRO A 7 -0.66 7.33 13.32
N THR A 8 -0.27 8.53 13.79
CA THR A 8 -0.18 9.74 12.96
C THR A 8 1.24 10.28 12.81
N SER A 9 2.07 10.18 13.84
CA SER A 9 3.45 10.66 13.77
C SER A 9 4.33 9.74 12.95
N LEU A 10 5.32 10.33 12.26
CA LEU A 10 6.36 9.55 11.59
C LEU A 10 7.16 8.74 12.62
N ASP A 11 7.29 7.44 12.36
CA ASP A 11 8.18 6.57 13.11
C ASP A 11 9.59 6.63 12.48
N LEU A 12 10.48 7.34 13.16
CA LEU A 12 11.85 7.54 12.68
C LEU A 12 12.65 6.23 12.61
N GLY A 13 12.30 5.21 13.41
CA GLY A 13 12.90 3.88 13.32
C GLY A 13 12.51 3.17 12.04
N GLN A 14 11.24 3.27 11.63
CA GLN A 14 10.74 2.72 10.38
C GLN A 14 11.29 3.47 9.17
N PHE A 15 11.39 4.80 9.23
CA PHE A 15 12.04 5.60 8.20
C PHE A 15 13.51 5.20 8.03
N LYS A 16 14.26 5.09 9.15
CA LYS A 16 15.65 4.63 9.14
C LYS A 16 15.79 3.23 8.55
N GLN A 17 14.87 2.31 8.87
CA GLN A 17 14.83 0.99 8.28
C GLN A 17 14.71 1.11 6.75
N LEU A 18 13.70 1.80 6.24
CA LEU A 18 13.50 2.00 4.79
C LEU A 18 14.73 2.63 4.14
N ALA A 19 15.23 3.74 4.69
CA ALA A 19 16.39 4.46 4.17
C ALA A 19 17.66 3.60 4.09
N SER A 20 17.78 2.58 4.94
CA SER A 20 18.92 1.66 4.98
C SER A 20 18.81 0.43 4.06
N MET A 21 17.66 0.24 3.40
CA MET A 21 17.44 -0.91 2.52
C MET A 21 18.27 -0.82 1.25
N SER A 22 18.67 -1.97 0.70
CA SER A 22 19.30 -2.05 -0.61
C SER A 22 18.36 -1.47 -1.66
N LEU A 23 18.87 -0.50 -2.42
CA LEU A 23 18.11 0.15 -3.48
C LEU A 23 17.86 -0.80 -4.66
N GLY A 24 16.72 -0.61 -5.31
CA GLY A 24 16.38 -1.28 -6.54
C GLY A 24 17.09 -0.67 -7.75
N ALA A 25 16.75 -1.17 -8.93
CA ALA A 25 17.28 -0.65 -10.19
C ALA A 25 16.89 0.82 -10.42
N ASN A 26 15.74 1.25 -9.88
CA ASN A 26 15.22 2.60 -9.96
C ASN A 26 15.12 3.26 -8.57
N SER A 27 16.16 3.11 -7.75
CA SER A 27 16.27 3.66 -6.38
C SER A 27 15.23 3.07 -5.41
N TYR A 28 14.44 3.88 -4.67
CA TYR A 28 13.37 3.43 -3.79
C TYR A 28 12.14 2.99 -4.59
N ASP A 29 12.31 1.96 -5.42
CA ASP A 29 11.25 1.36 -6.23
C ASP A 29 10.45 0.28 -5.47
N LEU A 30 9.51 -0.39 -6.16
CA LEU A 30 8.73 -1.46 -5.55
C LEU A 30 9.58 -2.65 -5.06
N THR A 31 10.77 -2.88 -5.62
CA THR A 31 11.68 -3.92 -5.11
C THR A 31 12.23 -3.60 -3.72
N VAL A 32 12.20 -2.32 -3.32
CA VAL A 32 12.51 -1.85 -1.96
C VAL A 32 11.26 -1.80 -1.09
N PHE A 33 10.16 -1.24 -1.61
CA PHE A 33 8.94 -1.04 -0.83
C PHE A 33 8.21 -2.34 -0.50
N GLN A 34 8.27 -3.39 -1.34
CA GLN A 34 7.60 -4.65 -1.03
C GLN A 34 8.26 -5.37 0.16
N PRO A 35 9.58 -5.60 0.21
CA PRO A 35 10.20 -6.17 1.42
C PRO A 35 9.97 -5.29 2.66
N PHE A 36 9.94 -3.96 2.52
CA PHE A 36 9.61 -3.06 3.63
C PHE A 36 8.18 -3.30 4.15
N ARG A 37 7.20 -3.36 3.24
CA ARG A 37 5.80 -3.70 3.53
C ARG A 37 5.70 -5.05 4.26
N GLY A 38 6.39 -6.07 3.77
CA GLY A 38 6.46 -7.38 4.41
C GLY A 38 7.00 -7.32 5.84
N ALA A 39 8.06 -6.54 6.06
CA ALA A 39 8.61 -6.31 7.40
C ALA A 39 7.61 -5.60 8.32
N ARG A 40 6.85 -4.62 7.81
CA ARG A 40 5.81 -3.91 8.58
C ARG A 40 4.63 -4.79 8.93
N PHE A 41 4.22 -5.68 8.02
CA PHE A 41 3.21 -6.70 8.28
C PHE A 41 3.66 -7.64 9.41
N ASN A 42 4.83 -8.25 9.26
CA ASN A 42 5.37 -9.19 10.25
C ASN A 42 5.56 -8.53 11.62
N HIS A 43 6.05 -7.28 11.64
CA HIS A 43 6.17 -6.51 12.86
C HIS A 43 4.81 -6.26 13.52
N SER A 44 3.79 -5.90 12.74
CA SER A 44 2.44 -5.66 13.29
C SER A 44 1.83 -6.94 13.85
N VAL A 45 1.99 -8.07 13.17
CA VAL A 45 1.58 -9.39 13.67
C VAL A 45 2.32 -9.74 14.97
N SER A 46 3.61 -9.45 15.07
CA SER A 46 4.41 -9.88 16.22
C SER A 46 4.37 -8.96 17.43
N THR A 47 3.82 -7.75 17.29
CA THR A 47 3.84 -6.72 18.36
C THR A 47 2.47 -6.15 18.73
N ASN A 48 1.46 -6.23 17.86
CA ASN A 48 0.15 -5.64 18.11
C ASN A 48 -0.93 -6.72 18.25
N GLY A 49 -1.39 -6.99 19.48
CA GLY A 49 -2.45 -7.95 19.74
C GLY A 49 -3.80 -7.64 19.09
N HIS A 50 -3.98 -6.43 18.56
CA HIS A 50 -5.17 -5.99 17.82
C HIS A 50 -4.89 -5.74 16.33
N TYR A 51 -3.81 -6.30 15.78
CA TYR A 51 -3.55 -6.19 14.35
C TYR A 51 -4.69 -6.82 13.54
N TRP A 52 -5.19 -6.09 12.54
CA TRP A 52 -6.27 -6.51 11.67
C TRP A 52 -5.90 -6.30 10.20
N ALA A 53 -5.89 -7.39 9.44
CA ALA A 53 -5.74 -7.46 7.99
C ALA A 53 -7.12 -7.68 7.34
N GLY A 54 -7.98 -6.67 7.40
CA GLY A 54 -9.33 -6.74 6.81
C GLY A 54 -9.34 -6.53 5.29
N PRO A 55 -10.40 -6.94 4.57
CA PRO A 55 -10.40 -6.97 3.10
C PRO A 55 -10.06 -5.62 2.46
N PHE A 56 -10.73 -4.55 2.89
CA PHE A 56 -10.50 -3.22 2.32
C PHE A 56 -9.17 -2.61 2.76
N ILE A 57 -8.91 -2.59 4.08
CA ILE A 57 -7.71 -1.95 4.63
C ILE A 57 -6.45 -2.68 4.19
N HIS A 58 -6.44 -4.01 4.18
CA HIS A 58 -5.24 -4.80 3.88
C HIS A 58 -4.95 -4.90 2.38
N PHE A 59 -5.96 -5.20 1.55
CA PHE A 59 -5.72 -5.41 0.13
C PHE A 59 -5.70 -4.11 -0.68
N ALA A 60 -6.62 -3.19 -0.40
CA ALA A 60 -6.67 -1.92 -1.12
C ALA A 60 -5.77 -0.88 -0.45
N VAL A 61 -6.08 -0.45 0.78
CA VAL A 61 -5.44 0.74 1.37
C VAL A 61 -3.97 0.51 1.70
N HIS A 62 -3.63 -0.53 2.45
CA HIS A 62 -2.24 -0.82 2.82
C HIS A 62 -1.37 -1.09 1.61
N THR A 63 -1.88 -1.81 0.60
CA THR A 63 -1.09 -2.03 -0.62
C THR A 63 -0.88 -0.73 -1.39
N ALA A 64 -1.95 0.05 -1.54
CA ALA A 64 -1.91 1.34 -2.22
C ALA A 64 -0.93 2.29 -1.54
N THR A 65 -0.84 2.36 -0.21
CA THR A 65 0.08 3.30 0.45
C THR A 65 1.54 3.09 0.05
N TYR A 66 2.03 1.85 -0.03
CA TYR A 66 3.42 1.59 -0.47
C TYR A 66 3.61 1.85 -1.96
N VAL A 67 2.61 1.55 -2.78
CA VAL A 67 2.65 1.84 -4.22
C VAL A 67 2.60 3.36 -4.47
N PHE A 68 1.82 4.09 -3.67
CA PHE A 68 1.66 5.55 -3.77
C PHE A 68 2.93 6.26 -3.37
N THR A 69 3.59 5.86 -2.27
CA THR A 69 4.87 6.47 -1.88
C THR A 69 5.86 6.38 -3.04
N TYR A 70 6.05 5.20 -3.63
CA TYR A 70 6.90 5.07 -4.82
C TYR A 70 6.40 5.94 -5.99
N ARG A 71 5.13 5.83 -6.38
CA ARG A 71 4.62 6.43 -7.63
C ARG A 71 4.31 7.92 -7.57
N PHE A 72 4.02 8.46 -6.40
CA PHE A 72 3.62 9.85 -6.20
C PHE A 72 4.73 10.70 -5.61
N PHE A 73 5.71 10.11 -4.90
CA PHE A 73 6.86 10.88 -4.43
C PHE A 73 8.00 10.87 -5.47
N ALA A 74 8.02 9.92 -6.40
CA ALA A 74 8.97 9.89 -7.50
C ALA A 74 8.91 11.16 -8.35
N ASN A 75 10.08 11.70 -8.67
CA ASN A 75 10.26 12.85 -9.55
C ASN A 75 10.26 12.37 -11.01
N HIS A 76 9.33 12.88 -11.83
CA HIS A 76 9.22 12.57 -13.25
C HIS A 76 9.95 13.60 -14.12
N SER A 77 11.23 13.86 -13.81
CA SER A 77 12.04 14.84 -14.53
C SER A 77 12.28 14.41 -15.99
N PRO A 78 12.77 15.31 -16.86
CA PRO A 78 13.15 14.94 -18.23
C PRO A 78 14.18 13.80 -18.31
N GLU A 79 15.06 13.68 -17.30
CA GLU A 79 16.06 12.61 -17.18
C GLU A 79 15.46 11.28 -16.71
N HIS A 80 14.38 11.34 -15.91
CA HIS A 80 13.68 10.20 -15.32
C HIS A 80 12.17 10.28 -15.55
N PRO A 81 11.70 10.24 -16.82
CA PRO A 81 10.27 10.39 -17.13
C PRO A 81 9.40 9.28 -16.54
N GLU A 82 9.98 8.10 -16.29
CA GLU A 82 9.35 6.97 -15.59
C GLU A 82 9.14 7.20 -14.09
N GLY A 83 9.81 8.20 -13.52
CA GLY A 83 9.81 8.54 -12.10
C GLY A 83 11.00 7.95 -11.35
N TYR A 84 11.73 8.79 -10.63
CA TYR A 84 12.85 8.42 -9.76
C TYR A 84 12.60 8.93 -8.34
N LEU A 85 12.62 8.04 -7.34
CA LEU A 85 12.50 8.42 -5.93
C LEU A 85 13.85 8.24 -5.23
N ASP A 86 14.50 9.36 -4.90
CA ASP A 86 15.71 9.38 -4.08
C ASP A 86 15.41 9.63 -2.60
N ILE A 87 16.47 9.54 -1.79
CA ILE A 87 16.36 9.75 -0.35
C ILE A 87 15.96 11.19 -0.01
N ASP A 88 16.40 12.18 -0.81
CA ASP A 88 16.13 13.59 -0.54
C ASP A 88 14.66 13.94 -0.80
N SER A 89 14.09 13.41 -1.89
CA SER A 89 12.66 13.52 -2.19
C SER A 89 11.82 12.79 -1.14
N LEU A 90 12.20 11.57 -0.78
CA LEU A 90 11.52 10.81 0.29
C LEU A 90 11.56 11.57 1.63
N MET A 91 12.72 12.15 1.98
CA MET A 91 12.88 12.97 3.17
C MET A 91 12.00 14.23 3.15
N ALA A 92 11.87 14.91 2.01
CA ALA A 92 11.06 16.11 1.90
C ALA A 92 9.55 15.83 2.09
N PHE A 93 9.05 14.76 1.47
CA PHE A 93 7.64 14.36 1.61
C PHE A 93 7.30 13.82 3.01
N GLU A 94 8.27 13.20 3.69
CA GLU A 94 8.10 12.63 5.04
C GLU A 94 8.58 13.59 6.15
N ASP A 95 8.97 14.82 5.80
CA ASP A 95 9.49 15.83 6.73
C ASP A 95 10.66 15.35 7.62
N VAL A 96 11.58 14.62 7.00
CA VAL A 96 12.81 14.16 7.61
C VAL A 96 13.98 15.01 7.13
N THR A 97 14.86 15.40 8.05
CA THR A 97 16.09 16.15 7.77
C THR A 97 17.29 15.41 8.33
N ARG A 98 18.51 15.84 7.99
CA ARG A 98 19.73 15.40 8.68
C ARG A 98 20.23 16.50 9.61
N ASN A 99 20.57 16.14 10.84
CA ASN A 99 21.23 17.07 11.77
C ASN A 99 22.72 17.25 11.39
N ALA A 100 23.45 18.07 12.16
CA ALA A 100 24.88 18.34 11.92
C ALA A 100 25.76 17.08 11.97
N ASN A 101 25.30 16.00 12.62
CA ASN A 101 26.00 14.72 12.70
C ASN A 101 25.59 13.74 11.58
N GLY A 102 24.72 14.18 10.66
CA GLY A 102 24.20 13.36 9.55
C GLY A 102 23.05 12.43 9.94
N GLU A 103 22.56 12.48 11.18
CA GLU A 103 21.49 11.63 11.66
C GLU A 103 20.12 12.15 11.22
N PHE A 104 19.22 11.24 10.86
CA PHE A 104 17.84 11.59 10.52
C PHE A 104 17.10 12.17 11.73
N VAL A 105 16.35 13.25 11.50
CA VAL A 105 15.49 13.94 12.46
C VAL A 105 14.17 14.30 11.78
N TRP A 106 13.06 13.86 12.35
CA TRP A 106 11.72 14.24 11.91
C TRP A 106 11.36 15.65 12.41
N LYS A 107 10.70 16.45 11.57
CA LYS A 107 10.45 17.88 11.82
C LYS A 107 8.98 18.30 11.73
N THR A 108 8.04 17.39 12.01
CA THR A 108 6.58 17.57 12.07
C THR A 108 6.00 18.85 11.46
N GLY A 109 5.24 18.71 10.38
CA GLY A 109 4.44 19.79 9.78
C GLY A 109 5.19 20.63 8.75
N ARG A 110 6.31 20.13 8.22
CA ARG A 110 7.08 20.75 7.12
C ARG A 110 7.24 19.81 5.92
N GLU A 111 6.33 18.84 5.78
CA GLU A 111 6.20 18.05 4.56
C GLU A 111 6.03 18.99 3.37
N HIS A 112 6.85 18.81 2.33
CA HIS A 112 6.80 19.66 1.15
C HIS A 112 7.17 18.89 -0.11
N ILE A 113 6.67 19.37 -1.25
CA ILE A 113 7.11 18.90 -2.55
C ILE A 113 8.56 19.42 -2.75
N PRO A 114 9.52 18.56 -3.13
CA PRO A 114 10.90 18.98 -3.40
C PRO A 114 10.97 20.09 -4.46
N ASN A 115 12.03 20.91 -4.41
CA ASN A 115 12.35 21.80 -5.52
C ASN A 115 12.68 20.97 -6.77
N ASP A 116 12.35 21.50 -7.95
CA ASP A 116 12.55 20.83 -9.24
C ASP A 116 11.91 19.44 -9.35
N TRP A 117 10.80 19.23 -8.62
CA TRP A 117 9.98 18.04 -8.71
C TRP A 117 8.93 18.17 -9.82
N TYR A 118 8.86 17.16 -10.69
CA TYR A 118 7.94 17.08 -11.80
C TYR A 118 6.91 15.99 -11.55
N ARG A 119 5.64 16.34 -11.74
CA ARG A 119 4.54 15.37 -11.68
C ARG A 119 4.59 14.45 -12.90
N ARG A 120 3.94 13.29 -12.74
CA ARG A 120 3.65 12.36 -13.84
C ARG A 120 3.02 13.05 -15.05
N ALA A 121 3.41 12.61 -16.25
CA ALA A 121 2.91 13.15 -17.51
C ALA A 121 1.39 13.02 -17.66
N ILE A 122 0.77 13.99 -18.34
CA ILE A 122 -0.66 13.95 -18.67
C ILE A 122 -0.92 12.74 -19.57
N GLY A 123 -1.93 11.92 -19.24
CA GLY A 123 -2.28 10.72 -19.99
C GLY A 123 -1.63 9.44 -19.46
N ASP A 124 -0.66 9.54 -18.55
CA ASP A 124 -0.17 8.42 -17.74
C ASP A 124 -0.81 8.43 -16.34
N ASP A 125 -2.01 9.01 -16.19
CA ASP A 125 -2.59 9.24 -14.86
C ASP A 125 -2.75 7.95 -14.05
N PHE A 126 -2.33 7.99 -12.78
CA PHE A 126 -2.50 6.86 -11.88
C PHE A 126 -3.97 6.74 -11.47
N GLY A 127 -4.58 5.59 -11.77
CA GLY A 127 -5.98 5.33 -11.47
C GLY A 127 -6.23 3.96 -10.85
N ILE A 128 -7.51 3.64 -10.69
CA ILE A 128 -7.98 2.40 -10.04
C ILE A 128 -7.46 1.13 -10.74
N ALA A 129 -7.29 1.16 -12.06
CA ALA A 129 -6.73 0.06 -12.84
C ALA A 129 -5.28 -0.25 -12.42
N ALA A 130 -4.44 0.79 -12.42
CA ALA A 130 -3.05 0.69 -11.99
C ALA A 130 -2.93 0.28 -10.51
N SER A 131 -3.83 0.78 -9.66
CA SER A 131 -3.91 0.36 -8.25
C SER A 131 -4.26 -1.11 -8.11
N ALA A 132 -5.23 -1.62 -8.87
CA ALA A 132 -5.65 -3.02 -8.78
C ALA A 132 -4.55 -3.98 -9.26
N LEU A 133 -3.89 -3.64 -10.37
CA LEU A 133 -2.72 -4.36 -10.86
C LEU A 133 -1.58 -4.36 -9.83
N GLY A 134 -1.30 -3.20 -9.22
CA GLY A 134 -0.31 -3.08 -8.15
C GLY A 134 -0.64 -3.95 -6.93
N THR A 135 -1.93 -4.14 -6.60
CA THR A 135 -2.35 -5.04 -5.53
C THR A 135 -2.05 -6.51 -5.85
N VAL A 136 -2.36 -6.96 -7.06
CA VAL A 136 -2.06 -8.34 -7.49
C VAL A 136 -0.54 -8.57 -7.49
N ASP A 137 0.22 -7.66 -8.08
CA ASP A 137 1.68 -7.71 -8.10
C ASP A 137 2.29 -7.77 -6.68
N ALA A 138 1.81 -6.94 -5.76
CA ALA A 138 2.27 -6.94 -4.37
C ALA A 138 1.99 -8.26 -3.65
N LEU A 139 0.83 -8.88 -3.89
CA LEU A 139 0.48 -10.16 -3.29
C LEU A 139 1.22 -11.33 -3.95
N GLN A 140 1.57 -11.23 -5.23
CA GLN A 140 2.45 -12.21 -5.89
C GLN A 140 3.88 -12.14 -5.34
N HIS A 141 4.39 -10.94 -5.06
CA HIS A 141 5.69 -10.76 -4.41
C HIS A 141 5.70 -11.20 -2.93
N LEU A 142 4.57 -11.06 -2.24
CA LEU A 142 4.42 -11.38 -0.82
C LEU A 142 3.21 -12.31 -0.61
N PRO A 143 3.26 -13.57 -1.08
CA PRO A 143 2.10 -14.47 -1.09
C PRO A 143 1.59 -14.81 0.30
N TYR A 144 2.45 -14.79 1.32
CA TYR A 144 2.04 -14.97 2.71
C TYR A 144 1.16 -13.83 3.25
N MET A 145 1.12 -12.69 2.56
CA MET A 145 0.21 -11.58 2.87
C MET A 145 -1.13 -11.69 2.15
N ALA A 146 -1.38 -12.71 1.31
CA ALA A 146 -2.69 -12.99 0.72
C ALA A 146 -3.64 -13.65 1.73
N VAL A 147 -3.78 -13.01 2.89
CA VAL A 147 -4.54 -13.49 4.05
C VAL A 147 -5.50 -12.40 4.53
N LEU A 148 -6.61 -12.84 5.11
CA LEU A 148 -7.52 -12.02 5.88
C LEU A 148 -7.50 -12.50 7.32
N GLY A 149 -7.69 -11.61 8.29
CA GLY A 149 -7.72 -11.99 9.69
C GLY A 149 -6.97 -11.03 10.58
N GLY A 150 -6.63 -11.47 11.78
CA GLY A 150 -5.95 -10.62 12.74
C GLY A 150 -5.53 -11.35 14.00
N ASN A 151 -4.78 -10.65 14.84
CA ASN A 151 -4.45 -11.15 16.17
C ASN A 151 -5.69 -11.10 17.07
N THR A 152 -5.80 -12.08 17.97
CA THR A 152 -6.97 -12.30 18.84
C THR A 152 -6.70 -11.82 20.27
N GLY A 153 -6.21 -10.58 20.40
CA GLY A 153 -5.98 -9.91 21.69
C GLY A 153 -4.52 -9.93 22.17
N GLU A 154 -3.68 -10.81 21.63
CA GLU A 154 -2.26 -10.91 22.00
C GLU A 154 -1.35 -10.91 20.76
N PRO A 155 -0.12 -10.38 20.81
CA PRO A 155 0.81 -10.47 19.69
C PRO A 155 1.08 -11.94 19.30
N ASN A 156 1.36 -12.18 18.02
CA ASN A 156 1.62 -13.53 17.45
C ASN A 156 0.43 -14.51 17.58
N THR A 157 -0.81 -14.02 17.53
CA THR A 157 -2.04 -14.85 17.58
C THR A 157 -2.87 -14.76 16.31
N PHE A 158 -2.21 -14.52 15.17
CA PHE A 158 -2.91 -14.24 13.92
C PHE A 158 -3.82 -15.40 13.54
N THR A 159 -5.12 -15.13 13.53
CA THR A 159 -6.15 -16.07 13.15
C THR A 159 -6.71 -15.66 11.80
N GLY A 160 -6.52 -16.53 10.81
CA GLY A 160 -6.98 -16.30 9.45
C GLY A 160 -8.50 -16.48 9.28
N VAL A 161 -9.10 -15.68 8.40
CA VAL A 161 -10.46 -15.86 7.90
C VAL A 161 -10.38 -16.54 6.55
N ASN A 162 -11.10 -17.66 6.39
CA ASN A 162 -11.20 -18.34 5.12
C ASN A 162 -12.09 -17.52 4.16
N VAL A 163 -11.52 -17.14 3.00
CA VAL A 163 -12.23 -16.35 2.00
C VAL A 163 -13.38 -17.10 1.33
N ALA A 164 -13.29 -18.43 1.20
CA ALA A 164 -14.37 -19.25 0.68
C ALA A 164 -15.56 -19.25 1.65
N ASP A 165 -15.31 -19.42 2.94
CA ASP A 165 -16.37 -19.36 3.95
C ASP A 165 -16.98 -17.96 4.04
N LEU A 166 -16.15 -16.91 3.99
CA LEU A 166 -16.59 -15.51 4.04
C LEU A 166 -17.49 -15.13 2.86
N THR A 167 -17.25 -15.70 1.68
CA THR A 167 -17.96 -15.36 0.45
C THR A 167 -18.99 -16.40 0.02
N GLY A 168 -19.18 -17.48 0.80
CA GLY A 168 -20.05 -18.60 0.40
C GLY A 168 -19.55 -19.35 -0.83
N GLY A 169 -18.24 -19.38 -1.06
CA GLY A 169 -17.58 -20.07 -2.16
C GLY A 169 -17.44 -19.27 -3.46
N VAL A 170 -17.88 -18.01 -3.50
CA VAL A 170 -17.73 -17.13 -4.69
C VAL A 170 -16.26 -16.86 -5.00
N LEU A 171 -15.44 -16.66 -3.96
CA LEU A 171 -13.98 -16.55 -4.07
C LEU A 171 -13.33 -17.64 -3.22
N ASN A 172 -12.17 -18.10 -3.65
CA ASN A 172 -11.35 -19.07 -2.93
C ASN A 172 -9.86 -18.70 -3.06
N PRO A 173 -8.93 -19.36 -2.34
CA PRO A 173 -7.51 -19.05 -2.44
C PRO A 173 -6.92 -19.14 -3.86
N GLU A 174 -7.46 -20.01 -4.72
CA GLU A 174 -6.99 -20.21 -6.11
C GLU A 174 -7.43 -19.07 -7.04
N THR A 175 -8.60 -18.50 -6.77
CA THR A 175 -9.23 -17.46 -7.60
C THR A 175 -9.02 -16.04 -7.06
N LEU A 176 -8.64 -15.90 -5.78
CA LEU A 176 -8.52 -14.59 -5.12
C LEU A 176 -7.61 -13.61 -5.86
N LEU A 177 -6.47 -14.08 -6.38
CA LEU A 177 -5.49 -13.27 -7.10
C LEU A 177 -5.76 -13.19 -8.61
N GLN A 178 -6.84 -13.81 -9.11
CA GLN A 178 -7.19 -13.77 -10.52
C GLN A 178 -7.95 -12.48 -10.86
N GLY A 179 -7.54 -11.82 -11.95
CA GLY A 179 -8.17 -10.60 -12.43
C GLY A 179 -8.26 -9.52 -11.35
N ASN A 180 -9.47 -9.04 -11.09
CA ASN A 180 -9.76 -8.01 -10.08
C ASN A 180 -10.39 -8.59 -8.79
N ASN A 181 -10.41 -9.91 -8.60
CA ASN A 181 -11.14 -10.56 -7.50
C ASN A 181 -10.75 -10.03 -6.11
N THR A 182 -9.46 -9.79 -5.88
CA THR A 182 -8.96 -9.21 -4.63
C THR A 182 -9.54 -7.80 -4.38
N MET A 183 -9.53 -6.94 -5.40
CA MET A 183 -10.05 -5.58 -5.29
C MET A 183 -11.58 -5.56 -5.24
N PHE A 184 -12.24 -6.45 -5.95
CA PHE A 184 -13.67 -6.66 -5.84
C PHE A 184 -14.07 -7.03 -4.40
N LEU A 185 -13.39 -7.99 -3.78
CA LEU A 185 -13.63 -8.36 -2.38
C LEU A 185 -13.41 -7.17 -1.43
N ALA A 186 -12.33 -6.42 -1.63
CA ALA A 186 -12.01 -5.23 -0.83
C ALA A 186 -13.13 -4.17 -0.91
N PHE A 187 -13.56 -3.82 -2.12
CA PHE A 187 -14.57 -2.78 -2.33
C PHE A 187 -16.00 -3.24 -2.01
N GLN A 188 -16.31 -4.53 -2.16
CA GLN A 188 -17.57 -5.08 -1.69
C GLN A 188 -17.66 -5.04 -0.16
N ALA A 189 -16.58 -5.40 0.53
CA ALA A 189 -16.54 -5.37 1.99
C ALA A 189 -16.76 -3.95 2.53
N VAL A 190 -16.11 -2.93 1.95
CA VAL A 190 -16.31 -1.54 2.40
C VAL A 190 -17.69 -1.00 2.00
N SER A 191 -18.24 -1.40 0.86
CA SER A 191 -19.60 -1.01 0.44
C SER A 191 -20.66 -1.45 1.46
N ALA A 192 -20.50 -2.64 2.04
CA ALA A 192 -21.44 -3.19 3.01
C ALA A 192 -21.46 -2.42 4.34
N VAL A 193 -20.36 -1.77 4.71
CA VAL A 193 -20.21 -1.06 5.99
C VAL A 193 -20.10 0.46 5.84
N ALA A 194 -20.07 0.97 4.61
CA ALA A 194 -19.93 2.38 4.33
C ALA A 194 -21.14 3.17 4.88
N PRO A 195 -20.91 4.29 5.59
CA PRO A 195 -21.95 5.23 5.95
C PRO A 195 -22.72 5.70 4.70
N ASP A 196 -24.02 5.99 4.85
CA ASP A 196 -24.90 6.34 3.72
C ASP A 196 -24.34 7.49 2.86
N ILE A 197 -23.74 8.50 3.50
CA ILE A 197 -23.13 9.65 2.82
C ILE A 197 -21.98 9.26 1.88
N LEU A 198 -21.30 8.13 2.12
CA LEU A 198 -20.19 7.64 1.30
C LEU A 198 -20.61 6.55 0.29
N ARG A 199 -21.83 6.03 0.36
CA ARG A 199 -22.28 4.91 -0.50
C ARG A 199 -22.18 5.22 -1.99
N GLY A 200 -22.51 6.45 -2.40
CA GLY A 200 -22.41 6.86 -3.81
C GLY A 200 -20.96 6.84 -4.33
N LEU A 201 -20.02 7.35 -3.52
CA LEU A 201 -18.60 7.35 -3.88
C LEU A 201 -18.05 5.93 -3.94
N VAL A 202 -18.29 5.12 -2.91
CA VAL A 202 -17.83 3.73 -2.85
C VAL A 202 -18.43 2.91 -4.00
N GLY A 203 -19.72 3.11 -4.30
CA GLY A 203 -20.41 2.46 -5.42
C GLY A 203 -19.79 2.79 -6.78
N ASN A 204 -19.42 4.06 -7.02
CA ASN A 204 -18.74 4.46 -8.25
C ASN A 204 -17.38 3.77 -8.40
N VAL A 205 -16.58 3.70 -7.33
CA VAL A 205 -15.28 3.01 -7.38
C VAL A 205 -15.45 1.52 -7.61
N LEU A 206 -16.44 0.89 -6.96
CA LEU A 206 -16.76 -0.52 -7.19
C LEU A 206 -17.13 -0.80 -8.65
N LEU A 207 -17.93 0.06 -9.28
CA LEU A 207 -18.28 -0.07 -10.70
C LEU A 207 -17.04 0.00 -11.60
N GLU A 208 -16.11 0.91 -11.32
CA GLU A 208 -14.85 0.97 -12.05
C GLU A 208 -13.98 -0.26 -11.82
N VAL A 209 -13.90 -0.75 -10.58
CA VAL A 209 -13.19 -2.02 -10.28
C VAL A 209 -13.79 -3.17 -11.07
N GLN A 210 -15.12 -3.29 -11.15
CA GLN A 210 -15.80 -4.35 -11.91
C GLN A 210 -15.47 -4.31 -13.41
N LYS A 211 -15.34 -3.12 -14.00
CA LYS A 211 -14.95 -2.97 -15.42
C LYS A 211 -13.54 -3.51 -15.69
N LEU A 212 -12.67 -3.57 -14.70
CA LEU A 212 -11.31 -4.12 -14.87
C LEU A 212 -11.31 -5.60 -15.25
N THR A 213 -12.34 -6.38 -14.90
CA THR A 213 -12.45 -7.77 -15.36
C THR A 213 -12.49 -7.85 -16.88
N VAL A 214 -13.15 -6.89 -17.54
CA VAL A 214 -13.28 -6.81 -19.01
C VAL A 214 -11.95 -6.43 -19.67
N VAL A 215 -11.13 -5.63 -18.99
CA VAL A 215 -9.81 -5.20 -19.47
C VAL A 215 -8.71 -6.24 -19.18
N LEU A 216 -8.84 -7.01 -18.09
CA LEU A 216 -7.90 -8.09 -17.73
C LEU A 216 -8.20 -9.42 -18.44
N THR A 217 -9.33 -9.52 -19.14
CA THR A 217 -9.66 -10.64 -20.05
C THR A 217 -9.41 -10.31 -21.52
N SER A 218 -8.97 -9.09 -21.86
CA SER A 218 -8.54 -8.74 -23.22
C SER A 218 -7.04 -8.99 -23.39
N CYS A 219 -6.69 -10.27 -23.45
CA CYS A 219 -5.62 -10.87 -24.25
C CYS A 219 -5.83 -12.39 -24.16
N ASN A 220 -6.57 -12.94 -25.13
CA ASN A 220 -6.54 -14.37 -25.44
C ASN A 220 -5.19 -14.72 -26.06
#